data_AF-A0A2E9SNE4-F1
#
_entry.id   AF-A0A2E9SNE4-F1
#
_cell.length_a   1.000
_cell.length_b   1.000
_cell.length_c   1.000
_cell.angle_alpha   90.00
_cell.angle_beta   90.00
_cell.angle_gamma   90.00
#
_symmetry.space_group_name_H-M   'P 1'
#
loop_
_entity.id
_entity.type
_entity.pdbx_description
1 polymer ?
#
loop_
_entity_poly.entity_id
_entity_poly.type
_entity_poly.pdbx_seq_one_letter_code
_entity_poly.pdbx_strand_id
1 'polypeptide(L)'
;MLRLLIPLLLLAPAAWACDFPDSERASAPEWLCGEHQYEGAFHTAVGSKTRMPSISLQNRLAGRDAVSGVLRALFTDAVEKLQPQLSDVRLRVPDLDDIGVAKQFVGITVLAKAKSPQRQLFVLAGVPEVERQRLESVAWSLLMLQNRDAIVAARGEAAYEALAAQSQGEGSADAPDGVSE
;
A
#
# COMPACT_ATOMS: atom_id res chain seq x y z
N MET A 1 -2.10 -57.74 -19.57
CA MET A 1 -2.69 -56.56 -18.89
C MET A 1 -1.65 -55.99 -17.95
N LEU A 2 -0.95 -54.93 -18.35
CA LEU A 2 0.03 -54.25 -17.49
C LEU A 2 -0.45 -52.81 -17.27
N ARG A 3 -1.00 -52.56 -16.07
CA ARG A 3 -1.40 -51.22 -15.64
C ARG A 3 -0.12 -50.42 -15.36
N LEU A 4 0.24 -49.53 -16.29
CA LEU A 4 1.23 -48.49 -16.06
C LEU A 4 0.63 -47.45 -15.09
N LEU A 5 1.03 -47.55 -13.83
CA LEU A 5 0.87 -46.49 -12.84
C LEU A 5 1.81 -45.35 -13.23
N ILE A 6 1.25 -44.28 -13.78
CA ILE A 6 1.97 -43.01 -13.99
C ILE A 6 2.09 -42.35 -12.61
N PRO A 7 3.30 -42.16 -12.04
CA PRO A 7 3.44 -41.36 -10.84
C PRO A 7 3.19 -39.91 -11.25
N LEU A 8 2.16 -39.31 -10.66
CA LEU A 8 1.85 -37.89 -10.77
C LEU A 8 3.01 -37.12 -10.11
N LEU A 9 4.01 -36.74 -10.90
CA LEU A 9 5.03 -35.77 -10.51
C LEU A 9 4.30 -34.44 -10.29
N LEU A 10 4.00 -34.15 -9.03
CA LEU A 10 3.60 -32.82 -8.56
C LEU A 10 4.79 -31.89 -8.84
N LEU A 11 4.82 -31.26 -10.01
CA LEU A 11 5.65 -30.09 -10.25
C LEU A 11 5.12 -28.99 -9.33
N ALA A 12 5.75 -28.84 -8.16
CA ALA A 12 5.64 -27.59 -7.41
C ALA A 12 6.08 -26.46 -8.34
N PRO A 13 5.33 -25.34 -8.42
CA PRO A 13 5.78 -24.19 -9.18
C PRO A 13 7.14 -23.80 -8.62
N ALA A 14 8.13 -23.66 -9.50
CA ALA A 14 9.43 -23.15 -9.11
C ALA A 14 9.19 -21.71 -8.64
N ALA A 15 9.08 -21.51 -7.33
CA ALA A 15 9.21 -20.18 -6.76
C ALA A 15 10.60 -19.72 -7.17
N TRP A 16 10.66 -18.82 -8.16
CA TRP A 16 11.93 -18.24 -8.60
C TRP A 16 12.48 -17.49 -7.39
N ALA A 17 13.45 -18.10 -6.72
CA ALA A 17 14.21 -17.43 -5.67
C ALA A 17 14.92 -16.26 -6.36
N CYS A 18 14.43 -15.04 -6.13
CA CYS A 18 15.14 -13.87 -6.58
C CYS A 18 16.31 -13.60 -5.62
N ASP A 19 17.31 -12.90 -6.12
CA ASP A 19 18.40 -12.41 -5.30
C ASP A 19 18.03 -11.11 -4.60
N PHE A 20 18.79 -10.74 -3.57
CA PHE A 20 18.67 -9.40 -3.02
C PHE A 20 18.94 -8.36 -4.12
N PRO A 21 18.19 -7.24 -4.16
CA PRO A 21 18.41 -6.19 -5.15
C PRO A 21 19.85 -5.65 -5.19
N ASP A 22 20.55 -5.74 -4.06
CA ASP A 22 21.94 -5.34 -3.91
C ASP A 22 22.93 -6.51 -3.93
N SER A 23 22.51 -7.78 -4.08
CA SER A 23 23.43 -8.92 -3.97
C SER A 23 22.89 -10.25 -4.48
N GLU A 24 23.63 -10.89 -5.37
CA GLU A 24 23.45 -12.28 -5.85
C GLU A 24 23.96 -13.37 -4.89
N ARG A 25 24.63 -12.98 -3.79
CA ARG A 25 25.26 -13.93 -2.85
C ARG A 25 24.29 -14.71 -1.97
N ALA A 26 23.02 -14.31 -1.94
CA ALA A 26 21.97 -14.94 -1.16
C ALA A 26 20.62 -14.64 -1.79
N SER A 27 19.68 -15.57 -1.67
CA SER A 27 18.31 -15.37 -2.10
C SER A 27 17.58 -14.42 -1.17
N ALA A 28 16.81 -13.51 -1.74
CA ALA A 28 15.90 -12.64 -1.03
C ALA A 28 14.62 -13.39 -0.64
N PRO A 29 13.93 -12.94 0.42
CA PRO A 29 12.61 -13.46 0.73
C PRO A 29 11.61 -13.10 -0.37
N GLU A 30 10.59 -13.94 -0.55
CA GLU A 30 9.59 -13.82 -1.63
C GLU A 30 8.94 -12.43 -1.70
N TRP A 31 8.61 -11.82 -0.56
CA TRP A 31 8.00 -10.48 -0.51
C TRP A 31 8.91 -9.36 -1.04
N LEU A 32 10.21 -9.58 -1.17
CA LEU A 32 11.17 -8.63 -1.74
C LEU A 32 11.39 -8.88 -3.25
N CYS A 33 10.89 -10.00 -3.77
CA CYS A 33 11.11 -10.46 -5.14
C CYS A 33 10.10 -9.95 -6.17
N GLY A 34 9.16 -9.10 -5.78
CA GLY A 34 8.15 -8.51 -6.66
C GLY A 34 6.82 -8.26 -5.96
N GLU A 35 5.80 -7.90 -6.72
CA GLU A 35 4.43 -7.67 -6.25
C GLU A 35 3.73 -8.99 -5.91
N HIS A 36 4.15 -9.62 -4.81
CA HIS A 36 3.30 -10.58 -4.13
C HIS A 36 2.48 -9.80 -3.12
N GLN A 37 1.15 -9.95 -3.20
CA GLN A 37 0.24 -9.48 -2.17
C GLN A 37 0.72 -10.08 -0.85
N TYR A 38 1.09 -9.23 0.11
CA TYR A 38 1.41 -9.72 1.44
C TYR A 38 0.08 -10.04 2.12
N GLU A 39 -0.11 -11.30 2.50
CA GLU A 39 -1.39 -11.78 3.03
C GLU A 39 -1.87 -10.90 4.20
N GLY A 40 -3.13 -10.47 4.14
CA GLY A 40 -3.75 -9.60 5.14
C GLY A 40 -3.26 -8.14 5.14
N ALA A 41 -2.50 -7.71 4.13
CA ALA A 41 -2.06 -6.33 3.97
C ALA A 41 -2.26 -5.78 2.55
N PHE A 42 -2.59 -4.50 2.50
CA PHE A 42 -2.84 -3.72 1.28
C PHE A 42 -1.86 -2.55 1.20
N HIS A 43 -1.78 -1.92 0.02
CA HIS A 43 -0.96 -0.73 -0.21
C HIS A 43 0.47 -0.91 0.31
N THR A 44 1.10 -2.04 -0.02
CA THR A 44 2.41 -2.40 0.51
C THR A 44 3.52 -1.64 -0.20
N ALA A 45 4.61 -1.37 0.51
CA ALA A 45 5.81 -0.78 -0.07
C ALA A 45 7.07 -1.23 0.67
N VAL A 46 8.16 -1.35 -0.10
CA VAL A 46 9.48 -1.65 0.43
C VAL A 46 10.29 -0.38 0.53
N GLY A 47 10.74 -0.06 1.73
CA GLY A 47 11.78 0.93 1.98
C GLY A 47 13.12 0.25 2.20
N SER A 48 14.21 0.95 1.89
CA SER A 48 15.54 0.38 2.13
C SER A 48 16.56 1.40 2.62
N LYS A 49 17.53 0.90 3.38
CA LYS A 49 18.70 1.70 3.76
C LYS A 49 19.97 0.88 3.78
N THR A 50 20.97 1.39 3.08
CA THR A 50 22.34 0.90 3.16
C THR A 50 22.88 0.97 4.58
N ARG A 51 23.97 0.25 4.84
CA ARG A 51 24.60 0.14 6.16
C ARG A 51 24.86 1.53 6.77
N MET A 52 24.39 1.71 8.01
CA MET A 52 24.69 2.89 8.82
C MET A 52 25.53 2.51 10.06
N PRO A 53 26.21 3.48 10.69
CA PRO A 53 26.89 3.27 11.98
C PRO A 53 25.92 2.83 13.09
N SER A 54 24.70 3.39 13.10
CA SER A 54 23.65 3.06 14.06
C SER A 54 22.58 2.17 13.42
N ILE A 55 22.37 0.99 14.00
CA ILE A 55 21.30 0.05 13.59
C ILE A 55 19.92 0.69 13.81
N SER A 56 19.75 1.43 14.89
CA SER A 56 18.49 2.16 15.18
C SER A 56 18.20 3.20 14.11
N LEU A 57 19.22 3.98 13.70
CA LEU A 57 19.08 4.95 12.62
C LEU A 57 18.76 4.26 11.28
N GLN A 58 19.44 3.16 10.95
CA GLN A 58 19.16 2.39 9.73
C GLN A 58 17.70 1.92 9.70
N ASN A 59 17.21 1.36 10.81
CA ASN A 59 15.82 0.91 10.94
C ASN A 59 14.83 2.05 10.78
N ARG A 60 15.08 3.19 11.44
CA ARG A 60 14.20 4.37 11.36
C ARG A 60 14.12 4.91 9.94
N LEU A 61 15.25 5.00 9.23
CA LEU A 61 15.29 5.53 7.87
C LEU A 61 14.67 4.58 6.85
N ALA A 62 14.96 3.28 6.91
CA ALA A 62 14.34 2.29 6.03
C ALA A 62 12.83 2.17 6.30
N GLY A 63 12.42 2.22 7.57
CA GLY A 63 10.99 2.23 7.94
C GLY A 63 10.27 3.47 7.45
N ARG A 64 10.88 4.66 7.57
CA ARG A 64 10.31 5.90 7.03
C ARG A 64 10.13 5.82 5.51
N ASP A 65 11.14 5.33 4.80
CA ASP A 65 11.09 5.14 3.35
C ASP A 65 9.94 4.20 2.94
N ALA A 66 9.76 3.09 3.68
CA ALA A 66 8.65 2.16 3.45
C ALA A 66 7.29 2.83 3.67
N VAL A 67 7.13 3.57 4.77
CA VAL A 67 5.87 4.30 5.07
C VAL A 67 5.58 5.35 4.00
N SER A 68 6.58 6.13 3.55
CA SER A 68 6.39 7.07 2.43
C SER A 68 5.99 6.38 1.13
N GLY A 69 6.44 5.13 0.92
CA GLY A 69 5.97 4.29 -0.18
C GLY A 69 4.50 3.87 -0.03
N VAL A 70 4.07 3.47 1.16
CA VAL A 70 2.66 3.13 1.46
C VAL A 70 1.74 4.33 1.24
N LEU A 71 2.16 5.53 1.69
CA LEU A 71 1.42 6.76 1.44
C LEU A 71 1.28 7.05 -0.05
N ARG A 72 2.35 6.86 -0.84
CA ARG A 72 2.28 6.99 -2.30
C ARG A 72 1.28 6.02 -2.91
N ALA A 73 1.24 4.77 -2.46
CA ALA A 73 0.28 3.78 -2.94
C ALA A 73 -1.17 4.21 -2.63
N LEU A 74 -1.45 4.59 -1.38
CA LEU A 74 -2.78 5.07 -0.95
C LEU A 74 -3.27 6.28 -1.76
N PHE A 75 -2.41 7.27 -1.97
CA PHE A 75 -2.79 8.45 -2.75
C PHE A 75 -2.88 8.18 -4.25
N THR A 76 -2.11 7.22 -4.78
CA THR A 76 -2.23 6.80 -6.17
C THR A 76 -3.58 6.14 -6.41
N ASP A 77 -3.98 5.20 -5.55
CA ASP A 77 -5.30 4.57 -5.61
C ASP A 77 -6.44 5.61 -5.49
N ALA A 78 -6.33 6.55 -4.55
CA ALA A 78 -7.31 7.63 -4.41
C ALA A 78 -7.41 8.51 -5.68
N VAL A 79 -6.27 8.85 -6.30
CA VAL A 79 -6.25 9.61 -7.56
C VAL A 79 -6.87 8.79 -8.69
N GLU A 80 -6.55 7.50 -8.81
CA GLU A 80 -7.10 6.62 -9.85
C GLU A 80 -8.63 6.52 -9.76
N LYS A 81 -9.18 6.48 -8.55
CA LYS A 81 -10.63 6.45 -8.31
C LYS A 81 -11.32 7.79 -8.55
N LEU A 82 -10.68 8.90 -8.17
CA LEU A 82 -11.30 10.23 -8.18
C LEU A 82 -11.07 11.01 -9.49
N GLN A 83 -9.90 10.88 -10.12
CA GLN A 83 -9.53 11.63 -11.32
C GLN A 83 -10.49 11.42 -12.52
N PRO A 84 -11.03 10.21 -12.77
CA PRO A 84 -12.03 10.00 -13.83
C PRO A 84 -13.33 10.78 -13.57
N GLN A 85 -13.69 10.97 -12.31
CA GLN A 85 -14.87 11.73 -11.91
C GLN A 85 -14.65 13.24 -12.06
N LEU A 86 -13.40 13.70 -12.01
CA LEU A 86 -12.98 15.11 -12.05
C LEU A 86 -12.09 15.42 -13.28
N SER A 87 -12.52 15.02 -14.48
CA SER A 87 -11.72 15.18 -15.71
C SER A 87 -11.37 16.64 -16.09
N ASP A 88 -12.13 17.60 -15.58
CA ASP A 88 -11.95 19.05 -15.68
C ASP A 88 -10.98 19.63 -14.65
N VAL A 89 -10.56 18.85 -13.64
CA VAL A 89 -9.65 19.28 -12.58
C VAL A 89 -8.47 18.32 -12.49
N ARG A 90 -7.25 18.83 -12.67
CA ARG A 90 -6.05 18.03 -12.41
C ARG A 90 -5.78 17.95 -10.91
N LEU A 91 -5.95 16.77 -10.33
CA LEU A 91 -5.75 16.54 -8.90
C LEU A 91 -4.28 16.72 -8.51
N ARG A 92 -4.06 17.39 -7.38
CA ARG A 92 -2.77 17.56 -6.73
C ARG A 92 -2.71 16.70 -5.48
N VAL A 93 -1.68 15.88 -5.37
CA VAL A 93 -1.38 15.08 -4.18
C VAL A 93 -0.64 15.99 -3.16
N PRO A 94 -0.96 15.91 -1.86
CA PRO A 94 -0.22 16.65 -0.84
C PRO A 94 1.24 16.18 -0.74
N ASP A 95 2.09 17.00 -0.11
CA ASP A 95 3.48 16.60 0.15
C ASP A 95 3.53 15.42 1.13
N LEU A 96 3.99 14.26 0.64
CA LEU A 96 4.03 13.03 1.42
C LEU A 96 5.24 12.95 2.36
N ASP A 97 6.19 13.88 2.23
CA ASP A 97 7.27 14.07 3.19
C ASP A 97 6.86 14.97 4.37
N ASP A 98 5.67 15.61 4.29
CA ASP A 98 5.11 16.39 5.40
C ASP A 98 4.69 15.47 6.55
N ILE A 99 5.26 15.74 7.73
CA ILE A 99 4.96 15.06 8.98
C ILE A 99 3.47 15.21 9.35
N GLY A 100 2.85 16.33 9.02
CA GLY A 100 1.43 16.59 9.24
C GLY A 100 0.53 15.60 8.49
N VAL A 101 0.90 15.28 7.24
CA VAL A 101 0.20 14.29 6.42
C VAL A 101 0.42 12.90 7.00
N ALA A 102 1.68 12.49 7.21
CA ALA A 102 2.03 11.16 7.70
C ALA A 102 1.35 10.81 9.05
N LYS A 103 1.15 11.80 9.93
CA LYS A 103 0.48 11.62 11.23
C LYS A 103 -0.99 11.23 11.12
N GLN A 104 -1.67 11.48 10.00
CA GLN A 104 -3.07 11.08 9.81
C GLN A 104 -3.22 9.58 9.50
N PHE A 105 -2.13 8.94 9.07
CA PHE A 105 -2.09 7.54 8.67
C PHE A 105 -1.53 6.62 9.77
N VAL A 106 -1.95 6.85 11.01
CA VAL A 106 -1.72 5.88 12.10
C VAL A 106 -2.36 4.56 11.68
N GLY A 107 -1.67 3.42 11.82
CA GLY A 107 -2.19 2.11 11.38
C GLY A 107 -1.42 1.48 10.22
N ILE A 108 -0.56 2.24 9.52
CA ILE A 108 0.48 1.65 8.66
C ILE A 108 1.46 0.87 9.55
N THR A 109 1.72 -0.40 9.20
CA THR A 109 2.57 -1.29 10.00
C THR A 109 3.79 -1.76 9.21
N VAL A 110 4.86 -2.07 9.94
CA VAL A 110 6.00 -2.82 9.39
C VAL A 110 5.65 -4.29 9.45
N LEU A 111 5.61 -4.95 8.29
CA LEU A 111 5.17 -6.33 8.12
C LEU A 111 6.35 -7.30 8.17
N ALA A 112 7.45 -6.95 7.49
CA ALA A 112 8.64 -7.79 7.40
C ALA A 112 9.91 -6.95 7.27
N LYS A 113 11.04 -7.58 7.60
CA LYS A 113 12.38 -7.01 7.41
C LYS A 113 13.32 -8.07 6.89
N ALA A 114 14.22 -7.68 6.00
CA ALA A 114 15.31 -8.53 5.55
C ALA A 114 16.60 -7.74 5.45
N LYS A 115 17.72 -8.43 5.64
CA LYS A 115 19.04 -7.84 5.55
C LYS A 115 19.87 -8.61 4.55
N SER A 116 20.41 -7.90 3.56
CA SER A 116 21.26 -8.52 2.54
C SER A 116 22.64 -8.87 3.08
N PRO A 117 23.42 -9.70 2.35
CA PRO A 117 24.84 -9.91 2.62
C PRO A 117 25.67 -8.62 2.65
N GLN A 118 25.30 -7.58 1.89
CA GLN A 118 25.97 -6.28 1.95
C GLN A 118 25.51 -5.40 3.12
N ARG A 119 24.66 -5.95 4.00
CA ARG A 119 24.12 -5.30 5.19
C ARG A 119 23.18 -4.13 4.88
N GLN A 120 22.62 -4.07 3.68
CA GLN A 120 21.47 -3.24 3.38
C GLN A 120 20.25 -3.81 4.11
N LEU A 121 19.45 -2.93 4.71
CA LEU A 121 18.21 -3.29 5.37
C LEU A 121 17.05 -2.96 4.43
N PHE A 122 16.19 -3.93 4.20
CA PHE A 122 14.91 -3.80 3.51
C PHE A 122 13.78 -3.94 4.53
N VAL A 123 12.79 -3.07 4.46
CA VAL A 123 11.63 -3.03 5.34
C VAL A 123 10.39 -3.02 4.47
N LEU A 124 9.53 -4.01 4.65
CA LEU A 124 8.20 -4.04 4.07
C LEU A 124 7.24 -3.37 5.06
N ALA A 125 6.50 -2.38 4.58
CA ALA A 125 5.36 -1.80 5.29
C ALA A 125 4.09 -1.96 4.47
N GLY A 126 2.94 -1.85 5.12
CA GLY A 126 1.64 -1.88 4.46
C GLY A 126 0.51 -1.49 5.40
N VAL A 127 -0.70 -1.52 4.86
CA VAL A 127 -1.94 -1.26 5.57
C VAL A 127 -2.59 -2.60 5.93
N PRO A 128 -2.73 -2.94 7.21
CA PRO A 128 -3.50 -4.12 7.61
C PRO A 128 -4.93 -4.07 7.05
N GLU A 129 -5.50 -5.22 6.72
CA GLU A 129 -6.86 -5.32 6.18
C GLU A 129 -7.90 -4.56 7.03
N VAL A 130 -7.81 -4.68 8.35
CA VAL A 130 -8.70 -4.01 9.31
C VAL A 130 -8.60 -2.48 9.29
N GLU A 131 -7.48 -1.93 8.81
CA GLU A 131 -7.25 -0.48 8.70
C GLU A 131 -7.49 0.06 7.28
N ARG A 132 -7.65 -0.83 6.29
CA ARG A 132 -7.67 -0.48 4.86
C ARG A 132 -8.67 0.61 4.56
N GLN A 133 -9.94 0.36 4.83
CA GLN A 133 -11.03 1.28 4.48
C GLN A 133 -10.84 2.64 5.16
N ARG A 134 -10.42 2.65 6.42
CA ARG A 134 -10.21 3.89 7.16
C ARG A 134 -9.08 4.71 6.55
N LEU A 135 -7.94 4.08 6.22
CA LEU A 135 -6.80 4.80 5.64
C LEU A 135 -7.03 5.24 4.20
N GLU A 136 -7.78 4.49 3.40
CA GLU A 136 -8.24 4.92 2.07
C GLU A 136 -9.16 6.14 2.18
N SER A 137 -10.10 6.15 3.12
CA SER A 137 -10.98 7.30 3.38
C SER A 137 -10.21 8.55 3.82
N VAL A 138 -9.15 8.39 4.63
CA VAL A 138 -8.24 9.49 4.99
C VAL A 138 -7.51 10.04 3.77
N ALA A 139 -6.96 9.18 2.91
CA ALA A 139 -6.30 9.61 1.67
C ALA A 139 -7.26 10.38 0.76
N TRP A 140 -8.48 9.86 0.57
CA TRP A 140 -9.52 10.54 -0.20
C TRP A 140 -9.86 11.91 0.37
N SER A 141 -10.11 11.99 1.68
CA SER A 141 -10.48 13.23 2.36
C SER A 141 -9.40 14.30 2.21
N LEU A 142 -8.13 13.91 2.39
CA LEU A 142 -7.01 14.83 2.21
C LEU A 142 -6.85 15.26 0.75
N LEU A 143 -7.05 14.36 -0.20
CA LEU A 143 -7.00 14.68 -1.63
C LEU A 143 -8.11 15.66 -2.01
N MET A 144 -9.32 15.48 -1.50
CA MET A 144 -10.44 16.42 -1.69
C MET A 144 -10.13 17.79 -1.09
N LEU A 145 -9.65 17.84 0.15
CA LEU A 145 -9.29 19.10 0.82
C LEU A 145 -8.17 19.85 0.07
N GLN A 146 -7.14 19.13 -0.38
CA GLN A 146 -6.02 19.68 -1.16
C GLN A 146 -6.47 20.33 -2.48
N ASN A 147 -7.61 19.90 -3.02
CA ASN A 147 -8.11 20.32 -4.33
C ASN A 147 -9.46 21.07 -4.25
N ARG A 148 -9.95 21.41 -3.05
CA ARG A 148 -11.27 22.01 -2.84
C ARG A 148 -11.52 23.21 -3.76
N ASP A 149 -10.64 24.21 -3.73
CA ASP A 149 -10.86 25.46 -4.47
C ASP A 149 -10.95 25.22 -5.98
N ALA A 150 -10.16 24.29 -6.52
CA ALA A 150 -10.19 23.93 -7.93
C ALA A 150 -11.50 23.19 -8.30
N ILE A 151 -11.95 22.28 -7.43
CA ILE A 151 -13.20 21.53 -7.63
C ILE A 151 -14.41 22.46 -7.54
N VAL A 152 -14.46 23.32 -6.52
CA VAL A 152 -15.56 24.28 -6.33
C VAL A 152 -15.61 25.27 -7.48
N ALA A 153 -14.45 25.75 -7.97
CA ALA A 153 -14.42 26.66 -9.12
C ALA A 153 -14.92 25.99 -10.41
N ALA A 154 -14.63 24.70 -10.62
CA ALA A 154 -15.03 23.99 -11.84
C ALA A 154 -16.49 23.47 -11.79
N ARG A 155 -16.97 23.04 -10.62
CA ARG A 155 -18.23 22.29 -10.47
C ARG A 155 -19.20 22.82 -9.41
N GLY A 156 -18.79 23.79 -8.62
CA GLY A 156 -19.58 24.36 -7.53
C GLY A 156 -19.51 23.59 -6.21
N GLU A 157 -19.96 24.23 -5.13
CA GLU A 157 -19.89 23.69 -3.76
C GLU A 157 -20.70 22.40 -3.60
N ALA A 158 -21.91 22.33 -4.17
CA ALA A 158 -22.76 21.15 -4.05
C ALA A 158 -22.13 19.89 -4.65
N ALA A 159 -21.38 20.02 -5.76
CA ALA A 159 -20.66 18.90 -6.36
C ALA A 159 -19.47 18.45 -5.49
N TYR A 160 -18.76 19.41 -4.87
CA TYR A 160 -17.70 19.12 -3.91
C TYR A 160 -18.24 18.35 -2.69
N GLU A 161 -19.33 18.80 -2.08
CA GLU A 161 -19.95 18.15 -0.93
C GLU A 161 -20.42 16.72 -1.26
N ALA A 162 -21.02 16.52 -2.44
CA ALA A 162 -21.45 15.20 -2.90
C ALA A 162 -20.27 14.23 -3.08
N LEU A 163 -19.15 14.70 -3.63
CA LEU A 163 -17.92 13.89 -3.77
C LEU A 163 -17.24 13.61 -2.43
N ALA A 164 -17.27 14.57 -1.50
CA ALA A 164 -16.70 14.40 -0.16
C ALA A 164 -17.48 13.35 0.65
N ALA A 165 -18.81 13.30 0.50
CA ALA A 165 -19.67 12.33 1.18
C ALA A 165 -19.43 10.87 0.71
N GLN A 166 -19.00 10.65 -0.53
CA GLN A 166 -18.73 9.30 -1.06
C GLN A 166 -17.61 8.59 -0.29
N SER A 167 -16.62 9.34 0.21
CA SER A 167 -15.51 8.82 1.00
C SER A 167 -15.92 8.14 2.31
N GLN A 168 -17.15 8.37 2.77
CA GLN A 168 -17.72 7.81 3.99
C GLN A 168 -18.68 6.64 3.72
N GLY A 169 -19.16 6.49 2.47
CA GLY A 169 -20.24 5.56 2.11
C GLY A 169 -19.78 4.21 1.54
N GLU A 170 -18.54 4.08 1.08
CA GLU A 170 -18.05 2.87 0.38
C GLU A 170 -17.80 1.64 1.28
N GLY A 171 -18.14 1.65 2.57
CA GLY A 171 -18.10 0.44 3.40
C GLY A 171 -19.33 0.18 4.26
N SER A 172 -20.52 0.51 3.73
CA SER A 172 -21.79 0.06 4.32
C SER A 172 -22.59 -0.86 3.41
N ALA A 173 -21.97 -1.43 2.37
CA ALA A 173 -22.62 -2.35 1.42
C ALA A 173 -22.07 -3.79 1.55
N ASP A 174 -22.06 -4.33 2.77
CA ASP A 174 -22.07 -5.79 2.98
C ASP A 174 -22.40 -6.10 4.45
N ALA A 175 -23.67 -5.92 4.81
CA ALA A 175 -24.26 -6.64 5.93
C ALA A 175 -25.36 -7.52 5.32
N PRO A 176 -25.18 -8.85 5.21
CA PRO A 176 -26.30 -9.71 4.88
C PRO A 176 -27.29 -9.64 6.05
N ASP A 177 -28.54 -9.30 5.74
CA ASP A 177 -29.69 -9.45 6.63
C ASP A 177 -29.72 -10.89 7.17
N GLY A 178 -29.18 -11.06 8.37
CA GLY A 178 -29.16 -12.32 9.10
C GLY A 178 -30.41 -12.44 9.97
N VAL A 179 -31.47 -12.93 9.34
CA VAL A 179 -32.53 -13.81 9.88
C VAL A 179 -32.82 -13.70 11.38
N SER A 180 -33.98 -13.11 11.69
CA SER A 180 -34.69 -13.35 12.95
C SER A 180 -35.18 -14.81 13.01
N GLU A 181 -34.77 -15.54 14.04
CA GLU A 181 -35.55 -16.62 14.67
C GLU A 181 -35.78 -16.28 16.14
#